data_AF-A0A653CNQ0-F1
#
_entry.id   AF-A0A653CNQ0-F1
#
_cell.length_a   1.000
_cell.length_b   1.000
_cell.length_c   1.000
_cell.angle_alpha   90.00
_cell.angle_beta   90.00
_cell.angle_gamma   90.00
#
_symmetry.space_group_name_H-M   'P 1'
#
loop_
_entity.id
_entity.type
_entity.pdbx_description
1 polymer ?
#
loop_
_entity_poly.entity_id
_entity_poly.type
_entity_poly.pdbx_seq_one_letter_code
_entity_poly.pdbx_strand_id
1 'polypeptide(L)'
;MAPIKKKIDRQEQVKQNMRKMRAKIKSDPEKYEEYKRKERERYKKRKAEGKIQKISDLPERQQRAKRKIWRASAKKYRDSRRRIQDFLVADSPPPSPSSIEPDNLNLTPNRQLLQGQKRSRNHRRKLNKTIKSLQETNKLLEKKVKKYKSKVSRLKKKAIDPNSPGKKVDLLLKDQLNNSHEIKRRILWSEVLTKQVKENLVHEKSMEGKRRALQAISGKVVKKYKFHNVLNSISRRLHGSKKHFSKKKNDNKELKQIIIKFFERDDCSRLMPGKKDTITKAKRKIQKRVLCDSLINIHKKFIAAFPKYIKLSYSEFCKNRPFWVLIPNARDRETRNMCMQTV
;
A
#
# COMPACT_ATOMS: atom_id res chain seq x y z
N MET A 1 -48.19 29.67 12.16
CA MET A 1 -46.86 29.98 11.55
C MET A 1 -45.97 30.95 12.34
N ALA A 2 -46.44 31.64 13.39
CA ALA A 2 -45.68 32.65 14.14
C ALA A 2 -44.49 32.17 15.04
N PRO A 3 -44.50 30.98 15.69
CA PRO A 3 -43.44 30.63 16.66
C PRO A 3 -42.10 30.27 16.00
N ILE A 4 -42.11 29.75 14.76
CA ILE A 4 -40.89 29.41 14.02
C ILE A 4 -40.17 30.68 13.55
N LYS A 5 -40.92 31.69 13.09
CA LYS A 5 -40.38 32.99 12.65
C LYS A 5 -39.70 33.74 13.82
N LYS A 6 -40.34 33.80 15.00
CA LYS A 6 -39.75 34.38 16.23
C LYS A 6 -38.48 33.66 16.69
N LYS A 7 -38.38 32.34 16.50
CA LYS A 7 -37.20 31.54 16.87
C LYS A 7 -36.02 31.78 15.92
N ILE A 8 -36.28 31.93 14.62
CA ILE A 8 -35.26 32.29 13.62
C ILE A 8 -34.69 33.69 13.91
N ASP A 9 -35.57 34.63 14.22
CA ASP A 9 -35.22 36.02 14.53
C ASP A 9 -34.34 36.15 15.79
N ARG A 10 -34.71 35.43 16.87
CA ARG A 10 -33.87 35.34 18.08
C ARG A 10 -32.49 34.74 17.80
N GLN A 11 -32.39 33.73 16.92
CA GLN A 11 -31.10 33.15 16.55
C GLN A 11 -30.24 34.12 15.73
N GLU A 12 -30.85 34.91 14.86
CA GLU A 12 -30.15 35.95 14.10
C GLU A 12 -29.66 37.07 15.01
N GLN A 13 -30.48 37.49 15.98
CA GLN A 13 -30.09 38.49 16.96
C GLN A 13 -28.93 38.03 17.85
N VAL A 14 -28.93 36.76 18.30
CA VAL A 14 -27.79 36.17 19.01
C VAL A 14 -26.54 36.15 18.12
N LYS A 15 -26.65 35.79 16.83
CA LYS A 15 -25.51 35.84 15.89
C LYS A 15 -24.97 37.26 15.74
N GLN A 16 -25.84 38.26 15.63
CA GLN A 16 -25.44 39.67 15.53
C GLN A 16 -24.74 40.14 16.81
N ASN A 17 -25.27 39.82 18.00
CA ASN A 17 -24.65 40.16 19.27
C ASN A 17 -23.27 39.50 19.43
N MET A 18 -23.13 38.23 19.03
CA MET A 18 -21.83 37.55 19.00
C MET A 18 -20.84 38.19 18.02
N ARG A 19 -21.31 38.70 16.87
CA ARG A 19 -20.47 39.45 15.92
C ARG A 19 -19.99 40.77 16.54
N LYS A 20 -20.89 41.53 17.17
CA LYS A 20 -20.55 42.78 17.87
C LYS A 20 -19.54 42.54 19.00
N MET A 21 -19.74 41.50 19.81
CA MET A 21 -18.79 41.11 20.87
C MET A 21 -17.41 40.75 20.32
N ARG A 22 -17.34 39.95 19.24
CA ARG A 22 -16.06 39.62 18.59
C ARG A 22 -15.37 40.84 18.00
N ALA A 23 -16.13 41.79 17.45
CA ALA A 23 -15.59 43.05 16.94
C ALA A 23 -14.99 43.91 18.07
N LYS A 24 -15.69 44.02 19.21
CA LYS A 24 -15.20 44.72 20.42
C LYS A 24 -13.93 44.08 21.00
N ILE A 25 -13.82 42.75 20.98
CA ILE A 25 -12.60 42.07 21.43
C ILE A 25 -11.44 42.30 20.45
N LYS A 26 -11.73 42.42 19.15
CA LYS A 26 -10.71 42.63 18.11
C LYS A 26 -10.20 44.08 18.06
N SER A 27 -11.00 45.05 18.51
CA SER A 27 -10.61 46.47 18.54
C SER A 27 -9.61 46.79 19.66
N ASP A 28 -9.58 45.99 20.72
CA ASP A 28 -8.68 46.16 21.86
C ASP A 28 -7.48 45.19 21.75
N PRO A 29 -6.25 45.69 21.54
CA PRO A 29 -5.08 44.84 21.30
C PRO A 29 -4.76 43.87 22.43
N GLU A 30 -4.90 44.29 23.70
CA GLU A 30 -4.56 43.47 24.87
C GLU A 30 -5.58 42.36 25.06
N LYS A 31 -6.88 42.70 24.99
CA LYS A 31 -7.95 41.70 25.07
C LYS A 31 -7.89 40.71 23.91
N TYR A 32 -7.48 41.14 22.72
CA TYR A 32 -7.32 40.26 21.57
C TYR A 32 -6.16 39.27 21.75
N GLU A 33 -5.01 39.71 22.28
CA GLU A 33 -3.89 38.82 22.56
C GLU A 33 -4.19 37.84 23.71
N GLU A 34 -4.90 38.29 24.75
CA GLU A 34 -5.35 37.41 25.83
C GLU A 34 -6.35 36.35 25.33
N TYR A 35 -7.27 36.74 24.45
CA TYR A 35 -8.19 35.82 23.78
C TYR A 35 -7.44 34.76 22.96
N LYS A 36 -6.45 35.16 22.16
CA LYS A 36 -5.60 34.22 21.41
C LYS A 36 -4.79 33.31 22.32
N ARG A 37 -4.29 33.80 23.45
CA ARG A 37 -3.58 32.98 24.45
C ARG A 37 -4.50 31.88 24.99
N LYS A 38 -5.70 32.25 25.46
CA LYS A 38 -6.72 31.30 25.94
C LYS A 38 -7.14 30.31 24.85
N GLU A 39 -7.20 30.72 23.58
CA GLU A 39 -7.48 29.82 22.46
C GLU A 39 -6.33 28.83 22.20
N ARG A 40 -5.07 29.30 22.23
CA ARG A 40 -3.88 28.45 22.08
C ARG A 40 -3.80 27.39 23.18
N GLU A 41 -4.08 27.77 24.43
CA GLU A 41 -4.13 26.86 25.57
C GLU A 41 -5.26 25.82 25.43
N ARG A 42 -6.47 26.27 25.06
CA ARG A 42 -7.59 25.36 24.77
C ARG A 42 -7.24 24.36 23.65
N TYR A 43 -6.57 24.83 22.60
CA TYR A 43 -6.12 23.98 21.50
C TYR A 43 -5.10 22.94 21.99
N LYS A 44 -4.08 23.35 22.76
CA LYS A 44 -3.09 22.45 23.35
C LYS A 44 -3.77 21.38 24.22
N LYS A 45 -4.70 21.78 25.10
CA LYS A 45 -5.45 20.88 25.97
C LYS A 45 -6.29 19.87 25.17
N ARG A 46 -7.07 20.31 24.19
CA ARG A 46 -7.87 19.41 23.33
C ARG A 46 -7.04 18.49 22.44
N LYS A 47 -5.83 18.93 22.07
CA LYS A 47 -4.88 18.09 21.33
C LYS A 47 -4.27 17.02 22.24
N ALA A 48 -3.92 17.36 23.48
CA ALA A 48 -3.46 16.40 24.48
C ALA A 48 -4.55 15.37 24.84
N GLU A 49 -5.81 15.82 24.98
CA GLU A 49 -6.99 14.97 25.19
C GLU A 49 -7.38 14.13 23.95
N GLY A 50 -6.65 14.20 22.84
CA GLY A 50 -6.94 13.42 21.62
C GLY A 50 -8.20 13.82 20.85
N LYS A 51 -8.87 14.92 21.23
CA LYS A 51 -10.07 15.46 20.57
C LYS A 51 -9.76 16.16 19.24
N ILE A 52 -8.50 16.55 19.02
CA ILE A 52 -8.01 17.17 17.78
C ILE A 52 -7.04 16.20 17.11
N GLN A 53 -7.57 15.39 16.19
CA GLN A 53 -6.78 14.43 15.41
C GLN A 53 -6.58 14.94 13.98
N LYS A 54 -5.34 14.84 13.48
CA LYS A 54 -5.07 15.13 12.06
C LYS A 54 -5.57 13.98 11.20
N ILE A 55 -5.78 14.24 9.92
CA ILE A 55 -6.24 13.19 9.00
C ILE A 55 -5.21 12.06 8.85
N SER A 56 -3.92 12.38 8.97
CA SER A 56 -2.82 11.40 8.98
C SER A 56 -2.91 10.40 10.13
N ASP A 57 -3.48 10.85 11.25
CA ASP A 57 -3.49 10.10 12.50
C ASP A 57 -4.73 9.18 12.59
N LEU A 58 -5.65 9.29 11.62
CA LEU A 58 -6.88 8.48 11.54
C LEU A 58 -6.65 7.20 10.74
N PRO A 59 -7.36 6.11 11.07
CA PRO A 59 -7.33 4.89 10.25
C PRO A 59 -7.96 5.13 8.87
N GLU A 60 -7.49 4.38 7.86
CA GLU A 60 -7.83 4.57 6.44
C GLU A 60 -9.34 4.62 6.15
N ARG A 61 -10.12 3.81 6.87
CA ARG A 61 -11.60 3.80 6.77
C ARG A 61 -12.21 5.13 7.24
N GLN A 62 -11.73 5.70 8.34
CA GLN A 62 -12.19 6.99 8.85
C GLN A 62 -11.67 8.17 8.01
N GLN A 63 -10.47 8.06 7.45
CA GLN A 63 -9.97 9.04 6.47
C GLN A 63 -10.88 9.14 5.25
N ARG A 64 -11.32 8.00 4.69
CA ARG A 64 -12.27 7.97 3.57
C ARG A 64 -13.60 8.63 3.91
N ALA A 65 -14.14 8.35 5.10
CA ALA A 65 -15.38 8.97 5.57
C ALA A 65 -15.25 10.50 5.68
N LYS A 66 -14.16 11.01 6.30
CA LYS A 66 -13.89 12.46 6.35
C LYS A 66 -13.77 13.09 4.96
N ARG A 67 -13.01 12.46 4.04
CA ARG A 67 -12.88 12.96 2.66
C ARG A 67 -14.21 12.97 1.92
N LYS A 68 -15.10 12.00 2.15
CA LYS A 68 -16.46 11.99 1.58
C LYS A 68 -17.27 13.20 2.05
N ILE A 69 -17.25 13.50 3.35
CA ILE A 69 -17.90 14.68 3.92
C ILE A 69 -17.33 15.97 3.31
N TRP A 70 -16.00 16.09 3.22
CA TRP A 70 -15.36 17.28 2.62
C TRP A 70 -15.77 17.51 1.17
N ARG A 71 -15.83 16.45 0.35
CA ARG A 71 -16.30 16.57 -1.04
C ARG A 71 -17.75 17.04 -1.11
N ALA A 72 -18.62 16.49 -0.24
CA ALA A 72 -20.02 16.89 -0.19
C ALA A 72 -20.19 18.36 0.24
N SER A 73 -19.46 18.80 1.28
CA SER A 73 -19.48 20.20 1.74
C SER A 73 -18.91 21.15 0.69
N ALA A 74 -17.83 20.78 0.01
CA ALA A 74 -17.24 21.58 -1.06
C ALA A 74 -18.21 21.73 -2.25
N LYS A 75 -18.91 20.66 -2.62
CA LYS A 75 -19.97 20.72 -3.64
C LYS A 75 -21.09 21.68 -3.22
N LYS A 76 -21.64 21.51 -2.00
CA LYS A 76 -22.68 22.42 -1.46
C LYS A 76 -22.25 23.89 -1.47
N TYR A 77 -21.00 24.19 -1.11
CA TYR A 77 -20.48 25.56 -1.15
C TYR A 77 -20.45 26.14 -2.58
N ARG A 78 -19.94 25.37 -3.55
CA ARG A 78 -19.91 25.79 -4.97
C ARG A 78 -21.32 26.01 -5.51
N ASP A 79 -22.24 25.08 -5.23
CA ASP A 79 -23.63 25.16 -5.69
C ASP A 79 -24.35 26.36 -5.04
N SER A 80 -24.08 26.67 -3.77
CA SER A 80 -24.62 27.86 -3.11
C SER A 80 -24.06 29.15 -3.71
N ARG A 81 -22.76 29.19 -4.04
CA ARG A 81 -22.13 30.35 -4.68
C ARG A 81 -22.67 30.59 -6.08
N ARG A 82 -22.83 29.52 -6.86
CA ARG A 82 -23.45 29.58 -8.19
C ARG A 82 -24.88 30.11 -8.10
N ARG A 83 -25.70 29.58 -7.19
CA ARG A 83 -27.07 30.09 -6.99
C ARG A 83 -27.14 31.58 -6.62
N ILE A 84 -26.22 32.06 -5.78
CA ILE A 84 -26.14 33.50 -5.47
C ILE A 84 -25.78 34.30 -6.72
N GLN A 85 -24.86 33.80 -7.54
CA GLN A 85 -24.48 34.46 -8.79
C GLN A 85 -25.63 34.45 -9.81
N ASP A 86 -26.30 33.31 -9.99
CA ASP A 86 -27.44 33.17 -10.88
C ASP A 86 -28.61 34.08 -10.43
N PHE A 87 -28.85 34.21 -9.12
CA PHE A 87 -29.83 35.15 -8.55
C PHE A 87 -29.46 36.61 -8.81
N LEU A 88 -28.18 36.99 -8.61
CA LEU A 88 -27.70 38.34 -8.93
C LEU A 88 -27.86 38.70 -10.41
N VAL A 89 -27.76 37.71 -11.32
CA VAL A 89 -27.94 37.91 -12.76
C VAL A 89 -29.42 37.99 -13.14
N ALA A 90 -30.29 37.24 -12.46
CA ALA A 90 -31.73 37.19 -12.76
C ALA A 90 -32.50 38.45 -12.28
N ASP A 91 -32.07 39.07 -11.17
CA ASP A 91 -32.68 40.31 -10.65
C ASP A 91 -32.13 41.59 -11.30
N SER A 92 -31.26 41.45 -12.30
CA SER A 92 -30.71 42.57 -13.06
C SER A 92 -31.52 42.75 -14.35
N PRO A 93 -32.07 43.95 -14.65
CA PRO A 93 -32.83 44.18 -15.88
C PRO A 93 -32.01 43.80 -17.13
N PRO A 94 -32.64 43.29 -18.20
CA PRO A 94 -31.94 43.04 -19.45
C PRO A 94 -31.32 44.35 -19.96
N PRO A 95 -30.08 44.34 -20.47
CA PRO A 95 -29.44 45.56 -20.92
C PRO A 95 -30.18 46.12 -22.15
N SER A 96 -30.76 47.31 -22.01
CA SER A 96 -31.30 48.08 -23.14
C SER A 96 -30.17 48.49 -24.08
N PRO A 97 -30.39 48.55 -25.42
CA PRO A 97 -29.37 48.97 -26.36
C PRO A 97 -29.29 50.50 -26.36
N SER A 98 -28.56 51.07 -25.40
CA SER A 98 -28.27 52.50 -25.36
C SER A 98 -26.81 52.75 -25.76
N SER A 99 -26.64 53.47 -26.86
CA SER A 99 -25.39 53.94 -27.47
C SER A 99 -24.66 55.00 -26.63
N ILE A 100 -24.49 54.73 -25.35
CA ILE A 100 -23.60 55.47 -24.47
C ILE A 100 -22.65 54.40 -23.95
N GLU A 101 -21.42 54.42 -24.48
CA GLU A 101 -20.29 53.66 -23.94
C GLU A 101 -20.37 53.74 -22.42
N PRO A 102 -20.51 52.62 -21.69
CA PRO A 102 -20.35 52.68 -20.27
C PRO A 102 -18.93 53.16 -20.05
N ASP A 103 -18.78 54.29 -19.39
CA ASP A 103 -17.60 54.56 -18.57
C ASP A 103 -17.53 53.41 -17.55
N ASN A 104 -17.02 52.27 -18.03
CA ASN A 104 -16.41 51.26 -17.23
C ASN A 104 -15.32 52.03 -16.51
N LEU A 105 -15.64 52.44 -15.28
CA LEU A 105 -14.66 52.59 -14.22
C LEU A 105 -13.98 51.23 -14.11
N ASN A 106 -13.07 50.98 -15.05
CA ASN A 106 -12.05 49.99 -15.01
C ASN A 106 -11.25 50.37 -13.77
N LEU A 107 -11.70 49.85 -12.61
CA LEU A 107 -10.90 49.69 -11.42
C LEU A 107 -9.79 48.70 -11.78
N THR A 108 -8.90 49.13 -12.68
CA THR A 108 -7.63 48.51 -12.93
C THR A 108 -6.98 48.40 -11.56
N PRO A 109 -6.63 47.18 -11.10
CA PRO A 109 -6.08 47.03 -9.77
C PRO A 109 -4.85 47.94 -9.67
N ASN A 110 -4.85 48.87 -8.70
CA ASN A 110 -3.79 49.87 -8.54
C ASN A 110 -2.42 49.19 -8.73
N ARG A 111 -1.60 49.74 -9.64
CA ARG A 111 -0.29 49.18 -10.03
C ARG A 111 0.57 48.82 -8.82
N GLN A 112 0.47 49.60 -7.74
CA GLN A 112 1.15 49.32 -6.46
C GLN A 112 0.66 48.03 -5.78
N LEU A 113 -0.66 47.77 -5.77
CA LEU A 113 -1.26 46.55 -5.22
C LEU A 113 -0.81 45.31 -6.00
N LEU A 114 -0.79 45.38 -7.33
CA LEU A 114 -0.29 44.29 -8.19
C LEU A 114 1.20 44.02 -7.97
N GLN A 115 2.02 45.08 -7.83
CA GLN A 115 3.44 44.94 -7.49
C GLN A 115 3.66 44.32 -6.11
N GLY A 116 2.88 44.72 -5.09
CA GLY A 116 2.93 44.14 -3.75
C GLY A 116 2.58 42.64 -3.75
N GLN A 117 1.54 42.25 -4.49
CA GLN A 117 1.19 40.85 -4.68
C GLN A 117 2.31 40.07 -5.39
N LYS A 118 2.92 40.64 -6.44
CA LYS A 118 4.04 40.03 -7.16
C LYS A 118 5.26 39.84 -6.26
N ARG A 119 5.61 40.85 -5.45
CA ARG A 119 6.71 40.78 -4.47
C ARG A 119 6.46 39.71 -3.41
N SER A 120 5.24 39.67 -2.86
CA SER A 120 4.82 38.65 -1.88
C SER A 120 4.87 37.23 -2.46
N ARG A 121 4.41 37.04 -3.70
CA ARG A 121 4.50 35.76 -4.41
C ARG A 121 5.94 35.33 -4.62
N ASN A 122 6.80 36.26 -5.05
CA ASN A 122 8.22 35.99 -5.25
C ASN A 122 8.93 35.65 -3.94
N HIS A 123 8.63 36.36 -2.85
CA HIS A 123 9.18 36.07 -1.53
C HIS A 123 8.76 34.68 -1.02
N ARG A 124 7.46 34.36 -1.09
CA ARG A 124 6.94 33.01 -0.76
C ARG A 124 7.59 31.92 -1.62
N ARG A 125 7.79 32.18 -2.91
CA ARG A 125 8.48 31.24 -3.82
C ARG A 125 9.94 31.03 -3.40
N LYS A 126 10.68 32.08 -3.04
CA LYS A 126 12.06 31.98 -2.54
C LYS A 126 12.12 31.18 -1.23
N LEU A 127 11.29 31.52 -0.25
CA LEU A 127 11.22 30.78 1.02
C LEU A 127 10.90 29.31 0.82
N ASN A 128 9.90 28.99 -0.01
CA ASN A 128 9.54 27.60 -0.28
C ASN A 128 10.66 26.82 -0.98
N LYS A 129 11.43 27.47 -1.87
CA LYS A 129 12.64 26.85 -2.46
C LYS A 129 13.69 26.56 -1.40
N THR A 130 13.97 27.51 -0.50
CA THR A 130 14.94 27.33 0.59
C THR A 130 14.49 26.26 1.58
N ILE A 131 13.20 26.23 1.95
CA ILE A 131 12.66 25.17 2.82
C ILE A 131 12.84 23.80 2.15
N LYS A 132 12.56 23.70 0.86
CA LYS A 132 12.72 22.45 0.12
C LYS A 132 14.19 22.00 0.07
N SER A 133 15.13 22.90 -0.23
CA SER A 133 16.56 22.56 -0.25
C SER A 133 17.06 22.14 1.14
N LEU A 134 16.65 22.85 2.20
CA LEU A 134 16.99 22.50 3.58
C LEU A 134 16.40 21.14 4.01
N GLN A 135 15.19 20.82 3.57
CA GLN A 135 14.60 19.50 3.82
C GLN A 135 15.38 18.38 3.11
N GLU A 136 15.83 18.62 1.89
CA GLU A 136 16.65 17.67 1.14
C GLU A 136 18.04 17.49 1.77
N THR A 137 18.70 18.57 2.21
CA THR A 137 19.99 18.49 2.90
C THR A 137 19.87 17.78 4.24
N ASN A 138 18.85 18.08 5.04
CA ASN A 138 18.60 17.37 6.31
C ASN A 138 18.40 15.87 6.08
N LYS A 139 17.61 15.49 5.07
CA LYS A 139 17.41 14.08 4.72
C LYS A 139 18.72 13.40 4.32
N LEU A 140 19.62 14.09 3.63
CA LEU A 140 20.96 13.57 3.28
C LEU A 140 21.85 13.43 4.52
N LEU A 141 21.83 14.41 5.43
CA LEU A 141 22.57 14.37 6.68
C LEU A 141 22.08 13.23 7.59
N GLU A 142 20.78 13.03 7.73
CA GLU A 142 20.20 11.90 8.47
C GLU A 142 20.68 10.55 7.91
N LYS A 143 20.70 10.41 6.58
CA LYS A 143 21.25 9.21 5.91
C LYS A 143 22.73 9.03 6.23
N LYS A 144 23.54 10.10 6.19
CA LYS A 144 24.96 10.06 6.54
C LYS A 144 25.17 9.63 8.00
N VAL A 145 24.43 10.23 8.93
CA VAL A 145 24.47 9.88 10.37
C VAL A 145 24.13 8.41 10.57
N LYS A 146 23.05 7.90 9.94
CA LYS A 146 22.68 6.48 10.03
C LYS A 146 23.77 5.55 9.49
N LYS A 147 24.39 5.91 8.35
CA LYS A 147 25.52 5.18 7.76
C LYS A 147 26.70 5.11 8.74
N TYR A 148 27.11 6.25 9.30
CA TYR A 148 28.26 6.31 10.21
C TYR A 148 27.99 5.63 11.55
N LYS A 149 26.79 5.78 12.15
CA LYS A 149 26.39 5.02 13.35
C LYS A 149 26.48 3.50 13.11
N SER A 150 26.01 3.04 11.96
CA SER A 150 26.12 1.62 11.56
C SER A 150 27.57 1.18 11.39
N LYS A 151 28.43 2.02 10.79
CA LYS A 151 29.86 1.74 10.60
C LYS A 151 30.58 1.63 11.95
N VAL A 152 30.36 2.58 12.85
CA VAL A 152 30.94 2.58 14.20
C VAL A 152 30.48 1.35 15.00
N SER A 153 29.19 1.01 14.96
CA SER A 153 28.68 -0.20 15.62
C SER A 153 29.37 -1.47 15.11
N ARG A 154 29.57 -1.59 13.79
CA ARG A 154 30.30 -2.73 13.20
C ARG A 154 31.77 -2.76 13.62
N LEU A 155 32.44 -1.61 13.67
CA LEU A 155 33.82 -1.51 14.13
C LEU A 155 33.96 -1.90 15.60
N LYS A 156 33.06 -1.41 16.47
CA LYS A 156 33.00 -1.83 17.89
C LYS A 156 32.80 -3.34 18.02
N LYS A 157 31.87 -3.93 17.26
CA LYS A 157 31.68 -5.40 17.22
C LYS A 157 32.92 -6.17 16.74
N LYS A 158 33.69 -5.62 15.80
CA LYS A 158 34.96 -6.21 15.33
C LYS A 158 36.06 -6.12 16.39
N ALA A 159 36.08 -5.08 17.21
CA ALA A 159 37.06 -4.92 18.28
C ALA A 159 36.84 -5.93 19.43
N ILE A 160 35.58 -6.31 19.69
CA ILE A 160 35.20 -7.21 20.80
C ILE A 160 35.66 -8.66 20.59
N ASP A 161 35.75 -9.14 19.34
CA ASP A 161 36.15 -10.53 19.03
C ASP A 161 37.48 -10.56 18.24
N PRO A 162 38.63 -10.38 18.92
CA PRO A 162 39.94 -10.42 18.28
C PRO A 162 40.31 -11.83 17.78
N ASN A 163 39.62 -12.88 18.23
CA ASN A 163 39.95 -14.28 17.95
C ASN A 163 39.08 -14.90 16.84
N SER A 164 38.27 -14.10 16.14
CA SER A 164 37.44 -14.51 15.00
C SER A 164 38.26 -15.27 13.94
N PRO A 165 37.80 -16.44 13.45
CA PRO A 165 38.51 -17.23 12.44
C PRO A 165 39.01 -16.44 11.24
N GLY A 166 38.20 -15.51 10.72
CA GLY A 166 38.60 -14.66 9.59
C GLY A 166 39.76 -13.72 9.92
N LYS A 167 39.83 -13.17 11.14
CA LYS A 167 40.92 -12.28 11.56
C LYS A 167 42.22 -13.05 11.76
N LYS A 168 42.14 -14.30 12.25
CA LYS A 168 43.30 -15.21 12.32
C LYS A 168 43.87 -15.50 10.94
N VAL A 169 42.99 -15.81 9.97
CA VAL A 169 43.40 -16.03 8.58
C VAL A 169 44.01 -14.75 8.01
N ASP A 170 43.39 -13.58 8.21
CA ASP A 170 43.93 -12.30 7.73
C ASP A 170 45.30 -11.96 8.36
N LEU A 171 45.54 -12.31 9.64
CA LEU A 171 46.84 -12.14 10.29
C LEU A 171 47.88 -13.11 9.70
N LEU A 172 47.53 -14.39 9.56
CA LEU A 172 48.38 -15.40 8.92
C LEU A 172 48.73 -15.02 7.46
N LEU A 173 47.80 -14.37 6.75
CA LEU A 173 47.98 -13.87 5.39
C LEU A 173 48.61 -12.48 5.32
N LYS A 174 48.87 -11.81 6.44
CA LYS A 174 49.66 -10.56 6.47
C LYS A 174 51.13 -10.85 6.72
N ASP A 175 51.44 -11.88 7.51
CA ASP A 175 52.79 -12.33 7.81
C ASP A 175 53.41 -13.16 6.65
N GLN A 176 53.01 -12.88 5.40
CA GLN A 176 53.27 -13.67 4.18
C GLN A 176 54.76 -13.94 3.86
N LEU A 177 55.70 -13.28 4.53
CA LEU A 177 57.13 -13.49 4.28
C LEU A 177 57.77 -14.62 5.09
N ASN A 178 57.24 -15.01 6.26
CA ASN A 178 57.98 -15.92 7.16
C ASN A 178 57.34 -17.27 7.46
N ASN A 179 56.08 -17.54 7.10
CA ASN A 179 55.38 -18.76 7.55
C ASN A 179 54.54 -19.49 6.48
N SER A 180 55.15 -19.78 5.32
CA SER A 180 54.56 -20.65 4.28
C SER A 180 54.21 -22.05 4.82
N HIS A 181 55.04 -22.62 5.70
CA HIS A 181 54.84 -23.96 6.26
C HIS A 181 53.58 -24.06 7.15
N GLU A 182 53.35 -23.08 8.03
CA GLU A 182 52.19 -23.06 8.93
C GLU A 182 50.88 -22.92 8.14
N ILE A 183 50.88 -22.11 7.08
CA ILE A 183 49.73 -21.98 6.16
C ILE A 183 49.47 -23.32 5.46
N LYS A 184 50.50 -23.95 4.89
CA LYS A 184 50.40 -25.27 4.25
C LYS A 184 49.85 -26.33 5.22
N ARG A 185 50.35 -26.37 6.45
CA ARG A 185 49.91 -27.31 7.50
C ARG A 185 48.44 -27.11 7.85
N ARG A 186 47.95 -25.88 7.97
CA ARG A 186 46.53 -25.58 8.27
C ARG A 186 45.60 -25.93 7.12
N ILE A 187 46.01 -25.66 5.88
CA ILE A 187 45.26 -26.05 4.69
C ILE A 187 45.19 -27.58 4.61
N LEU A 188 46.32 -28.27 4.76
CA LEU A 188 46.39 -29.73 4.77
C LEU A 188 45.46 -30.32 5.84
N TRP A 189 45.51 -29.79 7.07
CA TRP A 189 44.62 -30.21 8.15
C TRP A 189 43.13 -30.08 7.78
N SER A 190 42.74 -28.98 7.12
CA SER A 190 41.35 -28.79 6.67
C SER A 190 40.92 -29.79 5.59
N GLU A 191 41.82 -30.17 4.69
CA GLU A 191 41.55 -31.15 3.64
C GLU A 191 41.47 -32.58 4.22
N VAL A 192 42.38 -32.92 5.14
CA VAL A 192 42.36 -34.19 5.89
C VAL A 192 41.04 -34.36 6.64
N LEU A 193 40.60 -33.34 7.38
CA LEU A 193 39.30 -33.37 8.05
C LEU A 193 38.14 -33.53 7.07
N THR A 194 38.20 -32.85 5.93
CA THR A 194 37.14 -32.93 4.91
C THR A 194 37.06 -34.34 4.32
N LYS A 195 38.20 -35.00 4.09
CA LYS A 195 38.25 -36.40 3.65
C LYS A 195 37.70 -37.36 4.71
N GLN A 196 38.15 -37.25 5.96
CA GLN A 196 37.67 -38.11 7.05
C GLN A 196 36.15 -38.00 7.26
N VAL A 197 35.60 -36.78 7.21
CA VAL A 197 34.16 -36.56 7.34
C VAL A 197 33.39 -37.21 6.19
N LYS A 198 33.92 -37.17 4.96
CA LYS A 198 33.30 -37.85 3.81
C LYS A 198 33.30 -39.36 4.00
N GLU A 199 34.43 -39.93 4.39
CA GLU A 199 34.57 -41.37 4.64
C GLU A 199 33.59 -41.84 5.72
N ASN A 200 33.55 -41.14 6.87
CA ASN A 200 32.62 -41.46 7.95
C ASN A 200 31.15 -41.40 7.50
N LEU A 201 30.78 -40.44 6.64
CA LEU A 201 29.41 -40.33 6.10
C LEU A 201 29.08 -41.37 5.02
N VAL A 202 30.09 -41.91 4.32
CA VAL A 202 29.93 -43.02 3.36
C VAL A 202 29.73 -44.33 4.11
N HIS A 203 30.56 -44.61 5.12
CA HIS A 203 30.52 -45.85 5.90
C HIS A 203 29.30 -45.96 6.82
N GLU A 204 28.77 -44.82 7.29
CA GLU A 204 27.54 -44.81 8.08
C GLU A 204 26.34 -45.27 7.24
N LYS A 205 25.65 -46.34 7.64
CA LYS A 205 24.46 -46.84 6.93
C LYS A 205 23.19 -46.13 7.37
N SER A 206 23.13 -45.67 8.63
CA SER A 206 21.93 -45.05 9.20
C SER A 206 21.78 -43.60 8.78
N MET A 207 20.57 -43.23 8.32
CA MET A 207 20.23 -41.83 8.03
C MET A 207 20.30 -40.94 9.27
N GLU A 208 19.94 -41.50 10.44
CA GLU A 208 20.04 -40.79 11.72
C GLU A 208 21.51 -40.63 12.16
N GLY A 209 22.36 -41.62 11.87
CA GLY A 209 23.81 -41.53 12.10
C GLY A 209 24.45 -40.41 11.26
N LYS A 210 24.15 -40.37 9.96
CA LYS A 210 24.61 -39.29 9.05
C LYS A 210 24.14 -37.92 9.51
N ARG A 211 22.88 -37.82 9.94
CA ARG A 211 22.29 -36.59 10.46
C ARG A 211 22.99 -36.13 11.74
N ARG A 212 23.23 -37.03 12.69
CA ARG A 212 23.95 -36.73 13.94
C ARG A 212 25.38 -36.24 13.67
N ALA A 213 26.12 -36.91 12.78
CA ALA A 213 27.47 -36.50 12.38
C ALA A 213 27.48 -35.09 11.75
N LEU A 214 26.55 -34.80 10.85
CA LEU A 214 26.43 -33.47 10.24
C LEU A 214 26.00 -32.39 11.24
N GLN A 215 25.15 -32.72 12.21
CA GLN A 215 24.74 -31.80 13.26
C GLN A 215 25.88 -31.47 14.22
N ALA A 216 26.70 -32.45 14.58
CA ALA A 216 27.88 -32.26 15.43
C ALA A 216 28.86 -31.25 14.81
N ILE A 217 29.00 -31.26 13.48
CA ILE A 217 29.89 -30.33 12.75
C ILE A 217 29.19 -28.98 12.46
N SER A 218 27.88 -28.97 12.21
CA SER A 218 27.11 -27.78 11.78
C SER A 218 26.67 -26.86 12.94
N GLY A 219 27.65 -26.36 13.68
CA GLY A 219 27.46 -25.42 14.80
C GLY A 219 27.22 -23.96 14.40
N LYS A 220 27.11 -23.08 15.42
CA LYS A 220 26.88 -21.62 15.23
C LYS A 220 27.97 -20.95 14.39
N VAL A 221 29.23 -21.36 14.56
CA VAL A 221 30.39 -20.80 13.83
C VAL A 221 30.30 -21.13 12.33
N VAL A 222 30.11 -22.40 11.98
CA VAL A 222 29.96 -22.86 10.59
C VAL A 222 28.81 -22.16 9.87
N LYS A 223 27.68 -21.96 10.56
CA LYS A 223 26.52 -21.22 10.03
C LYS A 223 26.84 -19.73 9.81
N LYS A 224 27.54 -19.07 10.73
CA LYS A 224 27.98 -17.66 10.60
C LYS A 224 28.82 -17.43 9.34
N TYR A 225 29.73 -18.35 9.02
CA TYR A 225 30.59 -18.27 7.84
C TYR A 225 30.00 -18.97 6.59
N LYS A 226 28.73 -19.38 6.62
CA LYS A 226 28.02 -20.02 5.49
C LYS A 226 28.65 -21.32 4.97
N PHE A 227 29.53 -21.96 5.74
CA PHE A 227 30.12 -23.25 5.40
C PHE A 227 29.13 -24.42 5.54
N HIS A 228 27.95 -24.20 6.10
CA HIS A 228 26.89 -25.22 6.14
C HIS A 228 26.48 -25.68 4.73
N ASN A 229 26.64 -24.85 3.70
CA ASN A 229 26.36 -25.23 2.30
C ASN A 229 27.39 -26.24 1.77
N VAL A 230 28.63 -26.16 2.23
CA VAL A 230 29.71 -27.10 1.93
C VAL A 230 29.45 -28.42 2.66
N LEU A 231 29.04 -28.38 3.93
CA LEU A 231 28.60 -29.58 4.64
C LEU A 231 27.38 -30.23 3.96
N ASN A 232 26.40 -29.42 3.54
CA ASN A 232 25.24 -29.90 2.81
C ASN A 232 25.59 -30.40 1.40
N SER A 233 26.68 -29.96 0.77
CA SER A 233 27.09 -30.51 -0.52
C SER A 233 27.74 -31.89 -0.36
N ILE A 234 28.49 -32.09 0.73
CA ILE A 234 29.01 -33.41 1.14
C ILE A 234 27.84 -34.38 1.35
N SER A 235 26.80 -33.96 2.08
CA SER A 235 25.58 -34.76 2.29
C SER A 235 24.78 -35.01 1.00
N ARG A 236 24.61 -33.99 0.15
CA ARG A 236 23.79 -34.10 -1.07
C ARG A 236 24.38 -34.99 -2.15
N ARG A 237 25.71 -35.17 -2.22
CA ARG A 237 26.32 -36.14 -3.15
C ARG A 237 26.11 -37.59 -2.71
N LEU A 238 25.87 -37.84 -1.43
CA LEU A 238 25.50 -39.15 -0.90
C LEU A 238 24.02 -39.48 -1.14
N HIS A 239 23.18 -38.47 -1.36
CA HIS A 239 21.81 -38.65 -1.83
C HIS A 239 21.80 -38.82 -3.35
N GLY A 240 21.99 -40.07 -3.79
CA GLY A 240 21.69 -40.48 -5.16
C GLY A 240 20.31 -39.99 -5.59
N SER A 241 20.26 -39.24 -6.69
CA SER A 241 19.06 -38.76 -7.38
C SER A 241 18.05 -37.98 -6.51
N LYS A 242 17.89 -36.69 -6.80
CA LYS A 242 16.56 -36.10 -6.63
C LYS A 242 15.64 -36.87 -7.57
N LYS A 243 14.86 -37.83 -7.05
CA LYS A 243 13.57 -38.16 -7.65
C LYS A 243 12.80 -36.85 -7.71
N HIS A 244 12.83 -36.17 -8.85
CA HIS A 244 11.91 -35.10 -9.12
C HIS A 244 10.51 -35.64 -8.87
N PHE A 245 9.79 -35.09 -7.90
CA PHE A 245 8.34 -35.30 -7.75
C PHE A 245 7.65 -34.69 -9.01
N SER A 246 7.76 -35.35 -10.15
CA SER A 246 7.15 -34.94 -11.42
C SER A 246 5.65 -35.26 -11.49
N LYS A 247 5.14 -36.05 -10.54
CA LYS A 247 3.76 -36.56 -10.54
C LYS A 247 2.64 -35.51 -10.39
N LYS A 248 2.90 -34.30 -9.88
CA LYS A 248 1.84 -33.30 -9.61
C LYS A 248 1.40 -32.41 -10.78
N LYS A 249 2.11 -32.40 -11.92
CA LYS A 249 1.75 -31.49 -13.03
C LYS A 249 0.58 -31.99 -13.89
N ASN A 250 0.41 -33.32 -14.04
CA ASN A 250 -0.65 -33.89 -14.88
C ASN A 250 -2.02 -33.83 -14.21
N ASP A 251 -2.13 -34.22 -12.94
CA ASP A 251 -3.39 -34.20 -12.18
C ASP A 251 -4.06 -32.82 -12.17
N ASN A 252 -3.26 -31.75 -12.12
CA ASN A 252 -3.79 -30.37 -12.13
C ASN A 252 -4.34 -29.95 -13.50
N LYS A 253 -3.82 -30.52 -14.59
CA LYS A 253 -4.30 -30.24 -15.95
C LYS A 253 -5.66 -30.90 -16.20
N GLU A 254 -5.82 -32.14 -15.77
CA GLU A 254 -7.09 -32.88 -15.85
C GLU A 254 -8.18 -32.24 -14.98
N LEU A 255 -7.86 -31.95 -13.71
CA LEU A 255 -8.76 -31.26 -12.80
C LEU A 255 -9.26 -29.93 -13.40
N LYS A 256 -8.34 -29.14 -13.98
CA LYS A 256 -8.69 -27.87 -14.61
C LYS A 256 -9.65 -28.05 -15.79
N GLN A 257 -9.46 -29.08 -16.62
CA GLN A 257 -10.39 -29.36 -17.72
C GLN A 257 -11.78 -29.76 -17.22
N ILE A 258 -11.86 -30.57 -16.17
CA ILE A 258 -13.14 -30.97 -15.55
C ILE A 258 -13.87 -29.74 -14.98
N ILE A 259 -13.15 -28.86 -14.29
CA ILE A 259 -13.72 -27.61 -13.77
C ILE A 259 -14.22 -26.71 -14.91
N ILE A 260 -13.47 -26.59 -16.01
CA ILE A 260 -13.89 -25.79 -17.17
C ILE A 260 -15.19 -26.36 -17.76
N LYS A 261 -15.23 -27.68 -18.03
CA LYS A 261 -16.43 -28.36 -18.56
C LYS A 261 -17.63 -28.20 -17.62
N PHE A 262 -17.41 -28.22 -16.32
CA PHE A 262 -18.47 -28.00 -15.33
C PHE A 262 -19.04 -26.58 -15.41
N PHE A 263 -18.18 -25.57 -15.53
CA PHE A 263 -18.63 -24.18 -15.69
C PHE A 263 -19.35 -23.95 -17.02
N GLU A 264 -19.09 -24.73 -18.06
CA GLU A 264 -19.75 -24.63 -19.37
C GLU A 264 -21.19 -25.18 -19.38
N ARG A 265 -21.63 -25.85 -18.32
CA ARG A 265 -23.02 -26.28 -18.17
C ARG A 265 -23.94 -25.09 -17.90
N ASP A 266 -25.14 -25.13 -18.47
CA ASP A 266 -26.12 -24.04 -18.41
C ASP A 266 -26.73 -23.87 -17.00
N ASP A 267 -26.67 -24.90 -16.16
CA ASP A 267 -27.03 -24.84 -14.74
C ASP A 267 -26.04 -24.01 -13.89
N CYS A 268 -24.79 -23.89 -14.34
CA CYS A 268 -23.71 -23.21 -13.65
C CYS A 268 -23.44 -21.81 -14.22
N SER A 269 -23.47 -21.66 -15.54
CA SER A 269 -23.32 -20.37 -16.20
C SER A 269 -24.08 -20.29 -17.51
N ARG A 270 -24.59 -19.11 -17.86
CA ARG A 270 -25.33 -18.86 -19.10
C ARG A 270 -24.48 -18.11 -20.11
N LEU A 271 -24.58 -18.47 -21.39
CA LEU A 271 -23.96 -17.71 -22.49
C LEU A 271 -24.63 -16.34 -22.67
N MET A 272 -23.82 -15.31 -22.88
CA MET A 272 -24.34 -14.00 -23.26
C MET A 272 -24.71 -14.02 -24.75
N PRO A 273 -25.86 -13.45 -25.14
CA PRO A 273 -26.36 -13.53 -26.52
C PRO A 273 -25.67 -12.56 -27.50
N GLY A 274 -25.04 -11.48 -27.02
CA GLY A 274 -24.54 -10.42 -27.90
C GLY A 274 -23.27 -10.81 -28.66
N LYS A 275 -23.19 -10.50 -29.96
CA LYS A 275 -21.96 -10.65 -30.78
C LYS A 275 -20.77 -9.87 -30.25
N LYS A 276 -21.03 -8.78 -29.51
CA LYS A 276 -20.01 -7.95 -28.83
C LYS A 276 -19.67 -8.47 -27.43
N ASP A 277 -20.38 -9.46 -26.91
CA ASP A 277 -20.13 -10.10 -25.62
C ASP A 277 -19.03 -11.15 -25.70
N THR A 278 -17.89 -10.75 -26.26
CA THR A 278 -16.68 -11.57 -26.31
C THR A 278 -15.62 -11.02 -25.36
N ILE A 279 -14.72 -11.88 -24.90
CA ILE A 279 -13.57 -11.51 -24.09
C ILE A 279 -12.31 -12.18 -24.64
N THR A 280 -11.26 -11.38 -24.79
CA THR A 280 -9.98 -11.83 -25.34
C THR A 280 -8.94 -11.87 -24.24
N LYS A 281 -8.31 -13.02 -24.03
CA LYS A 281 -7.16 -13.19 -23.12
C LYS A 281 -6.20 -14.21 -23.71
N ALA A 282 -4.89 -13.94 -23.63
CA ALA A 282 -3.85 -14.81 -24.17
C ALA A 282 -4.10 -15.23 -25.64
N LYS A 283 -4.45 -14.25 -26.49
CA LYS A 283 -4.76 -14.44 -27.92
C LYS A 283 -5.95 -15.37 -28.22
N ARG A 284 -6.78 -15.70 -27.22
CA ARG A 284 -8.04 -16.46 -27.39
C ARG A 284 -9.23 -15.55 -27.17
N LYS A 285 -10.09 -15.39 -28.19
CA LYS A 285 -11.36 -14.64 -28.14
C LYS A 285 -12.51 -15.63 -27.96
N ILE A 286 -13.24 -15.51 -26.85
CA ILE A 286 -14.30 -16.45 -26.45
C ILE A 286 -15.56 -15.67 -26.06
N GLN A 287 -16.74 -16.22 -26.31
CA GLN A 287 -18.02 -15.67 -25.88
C GLN A 287 -18.11 -15.64 -24.34
N LYS A 288 -18.61 -14.55 -23.77
CA LYS A 288 -18.78 -14.40 -22.33
C LYS A 288 -19.88 -15.35 -21.83
N ARG A 289 -19.65 -15.91 -20.64
CA ARG A 289 -20.67 -16.58 -19.84
C ARG A 289 -20.84 -15.85 -18.51
N VAL A 290 -22.04 -15.84 -17.96
CA VAL A 290 -22.38 -15.21 -16.67
C VAL A 290 -22.83 -16.30 -15.71
N LEU A 291 -22.31 -16.29 -14.47
CA LEU A 291 -22.67 -17.29 -13.46
C LEU A 291 -24.16 -17.22 -13.09
N CYS A 292 -24.80 -18.37 -12.95
CA CYS A 292 -26.22 -18.46 -12.56
C CYS A 292 -26.41 -18.28 -11.04
N ASP A 293 -25.38 -18.61 -10.24
CA ASP A 293 -25.40 -18.57 -8.78
C ASP A 293 -24.04 -18.08 -8.23
N SER A 294 -23.94 -17.90 -6.91
CA SER A 294 -22.69 -17.60 -6.23
C SER A 294 -21.66 -18.71 -6.45
N LEU A 295 -20.38 -18.33 -6.55
CA LEU A 295 -19.27 -19.29 -6.71
C LEU A 295 -19.21 -20.31 -5.57
N ILE A 296 -19.65 -19.93 -4.37
CA ILE A 296 -19.70 -20.81 -3.20
C ILE A 296 -20.73 -21.93 -3.43
N ASN A 297 -21.92 -21.59 -3.93
CA ASN A 297 -22.95 -22.58 -4.22
C ASN A 297 -22.54 -23.48 -5.40
N ILE A 298 -21.94 -22.91 -6.44
CA ILE A 298 -21.43 -23.67 -7.58
C ILE A 298 -20.30 -24.63 -7.15
N HIS A 299 -19.45 -24.23 -6.21
CA HIS A 299 -18.43 -25.13 -5.63
C HIS A 299 -19.06 -26.28 -4.85
N LYS A 300 -20.13 -26.04 -4.07
CA LYS A 300 -20.90 -27.10 -3.41
C LYS A 300 -21.51 -28.07 -4.43
N LYS A 301 -22.13 -27.54 -5.49
CA LYS A 301 -22.67 -28.36 -6.61
C LYS A 301 -21.57 -29.19 -7.27
N PHE A 302 -20.37 -28.63 -7.45
CA PHE A 302 -19.21 -29.34 -8.00
C PHE A 302 -18.76 -30.50 -7.10
N ILE A 303 -18.65 -30.28 -5.79
CA ILE A 303 -18.28 -31.34 -4.84
C ILE A 303 -19.33 -32.45 -4.84
N ALA A 304 -20.62 -32.10 -4.89
CA ALA A 304 -21.72 -33.06 -4.94
C ALA A 304 -21.70 -33.89 -6.25
N ALA A 305 -21.45 -33.25 -7.39
CA ALA A 305 -21.38 -33.92 -8.69
C ALA A 305 -20.10 -34.74 -8.89
N PHE A 306 -19.01 -34.40 -8.20
CA PHE A 306 -17.73 -35.11 -8.31
C PHE A 306 -17.12 -35.44 -6.94
N PRO A 307 -17.62 -36.50 -6.26
CA PRO A 307 -17.13 -36.91 -4.94
C PRO A 307 -15.62 -37.19 -4.89
N LYS A 308 -15.02 -37.60 -6.02
CA LYS A 308 -13.56 -37.78 -6.17
C LYS A 308 -12.75 -36.54 -5.77
N TYR A 309 -13.33 -35.34 -5.89
CA TYR A 309 -12.67 -34.06 -5.59
C TYR A 309 -13.19 -33.40 -4.30
N ILE A 310 -13.72 -34.17 -3.35
CA ILE A 310 -14.27 -33.62 -2.10
C ILE A 310 -13.27 -32.78 -1.28
N LYS A 311 -11.97 -33.07 -1.39
CA LYS A 311 -10.89 -32.31 -0.73
C LYS A 311 -10.49 -31.02 -1.47
N LEU A 312 -11.12 -30.71 -2.60
CA LEU A 312 -10.82 -29.51 -3.38
C LEU A 312 -11.31 -28.26 -2.65
N SER A 313 -10.36 -27.45 -2.16
CA SER A 313 -10.70 -26.19 -1.50
C SER A 313 -11.40 -25.19 -2.44
N TYR A 314 -12.27 -24.36 -1.87
CA TYR A 314 -12.94 -23.27 -2.59
C TYR A 314 -11.96 -22.33 -3.31
N SER A 315 -10.81 -22.02 -2.69
CA SER A 315 -9.80 -21.16 -3.30
C SER A 315 -9.20 -21.80 -4.55
N GLU A 316 -8.87 -23.08 -4.50
CA GLU A 316 -8.29 -23.80 -5.65
C GLU A 316 -9.31 -23.96 -6.79
N PHE A 317 -10.58 -24.16 -6.46
CA PHE A 317 -11.67 -24.15 -7.42
C PHE A 317 -11.80 -22.78 -8.12
N CYS A 318 -11.78 -21.67 -7.35
CA CYS A 318 -11.87 -20.32 -7.91
C CYS A 318 -10.69 -19.96 -8.82
N LYS A 319 -9.47 -20.41 -8.50
CA LYS A 319 -8.28 -20.18 -9.34
C LYS A 319 -8.38 -20.88 -10.69
N ASN A 320 -9.01 -22.05 -10.73
CA ASN A 320 -9.19 -22.84 -11.95
C ASN A 320 -10.40 -22.43 -12.79
N ARG A 321 -11.19 -21.45 -12.32
CA ARG A 321 -12.30 -20.87 -13.07
C ARG A 321 -11.83 -20.28 -14.40
N PRO A 322 -12.48 -20.60 -15.53
CA PRO A 322 -12.15 -20.01 -16.83
C PRO A 322 -12.39 -18.49 -16.83
N PHE A 323 -11.55 -17.75 -17.56
CA PHE A 323 -11.58 -16.29 -17.57
C PHE A 323 -12.80 -15.70 -18.28
N TRP A 324 -13.46 -16.49 -19.15
CA TRP A 324 -14.65 -16.07 -19.91
C TRP A 324 -15.96 -16.24 -19.15
N VAL A 325 -15.93 -16.87 -17.97
CA VAL A 325 -17.07 -16.94 -17.06
C VAL A 325 -16.97 -15.78 -16.07
N LEU A 326 -18.01 -14.96 -15.95
CA LEU A 326 -18.01 -13.70 -15.21
C LEU A 326 -19.03 -13.71 -14.07
N ILE A 327 -18.74 -12.94 -13.02
CA ILE A 327 -19.69 -12.69 -11.93
C ILE A 327 -20.72 -11.67 -12.44
N PRO A 328 -22.03 -11.89 -12.25
CA PRO A 328 -23.06 -10.96 -12.72
C PRO A 328 -22.89 -9.57 -12.11
N ASN A 329 -22.83 -8.54 -12.95
CA ASN A 329 -22.92 -7.14 -12.51
C ASN A 329 -24.38 -6.66 -12.55
N ALA A 330 -24.67 -5.53 -11.90
CA ALA A 330 -26.03 -4.97 -11.82
C ALA A 330 -26.67 -4.74 -13.22
N ARG A 331 -25.87 -4.36 -14.22
CA ARG A 331 -26.30 -4.19 -15.62
C ARG A 331 -26.68 -5.50 -16.30
N ASP A 332 -26.06 -6.60 -15.90
CA ASP A 332 -26.31 -7.92 -16.49
C ASP A 332 -27.63 -8.53 -15.97
N ARG A 333 -28.17 -8.00 -14.85
CA ARG A 333 -29.42 -8.47 -14.23
C ARG A 333 -30.68 -8.00 -14.95
N GLU A 334 -30.64 -6.89 -15.70
CA GLU A 334 -31.81 -6.39 -16.45
C GLU A 334 -32.23 -7.37 -17.55
N THR A 335 -31.30 -8.15 -18.10
CA THR A 335 -31.62 -9.24 -19.04
C THR A 335 -32.31 -10.46 -18.40
N ARG A 336 -32.53 -10.47 -17.09
CA ARG A 336 -33.18 -11.59 -16.37
C ARG A 336 -34.69 -11.63 -16.57
N ASN A 337 -35.31 -10.55 -17.04
CA ASN A 337 -36.77 -10.42 -17.12
C ASN A 337 -37.36 -10.47 -18.55
N MET A 338 -36.56 -10.62 -19.62
CA MET A 338 -37.07 -10.54 -21.00
C MET A 338 -37.32 -11.89 -21.72
N CYS A 339 -37.08 -13.05 -21.10
CA CYS A 339 -37.33 -14.36 -21.73
C CYS A 339 -38.36 -15.26 -21.01
N MET A 340 -39.26 -14.68 -20.20
CA MET A 340 -40.39 -15.41 -19.59
C MET A 340 -41.74 -14.82 -20.03
N GLN A 341 -41.81 -14.24 -21.22
CA GLN A 341 -43.05 -13.83 -21.87
C GLN A 341 -43.00 -14.19 -23.35
N THR A 342 -43.42 -15.41 -23.66
CA THR A 342 -44.21 -15.78 -24.86
C THR A 342 -44.57 -17.26 -24.71
N VAL A 343 -45.85 -17.51 -24.96
CA VAL A 343 -46.62 -18.77 -24.90
C VAL A 343 -45.93 -19.94 -25.59
#